data_AF-T1AVD9-F1
#
_entry.id   AF-T1AVD9-F1
#
_cell.length_a   1.000
_cell.length_b   1.000
_cell.length_c   1.000
_cell.angle_alpha   90.00
_cell.angle_beta   90.00
_cell.angle_gamma   90.00
#
_symmetry.space_group_name_H-M   'P 1'
#
loop_
_entity.id
_entity.type
_entity.pdbx_description
1 polymer ?
#
loop_
_entity_poly.entity_id
_entity_poly.type
_entity_poly.pdbx_seq_one_letter_code
_entity_poly.pdbx_strand_id
1 'polypeptide(L)'
;DWIVGAIGPLQFDVVAARLADEYAVRCRFEPLPIVTARWVESEPDLLLQLKSRLAAYLAHDHLGDLVYLAPSRVHLELTKERNPGVRFHQTRERVLA
;
A
#
# COMPACT_ATOMS: atom_id res chain seq x y z
N ASP A 1 10.88 4.76 -2.08
CA ASP A 1 11.27 3.48 -1.46
C ASP A 1 10.38 2.35 -1.92
N TRP A 2 10.88 1.11 -1.85
CA TRP A 2 10.13 -0.09 -2.21
C TRP A 2 9.49 -0.67 -0.96
N ILE A 3 8.19 -0.92 -1.00
CA ILE A 3 7.42 -1.46 0.12
C ILE A 3 6.90 -2.83 -0.28
N VAL A 4 7.14 -3.83 0.57
CA VAL A 4 6.64 -5.20 0.35
C VAL A 4 5.53 -5.48 1.36
N GLY A 5 4.32 -5.72 0.86
CA GLY A 5 3.17 -6.13 1.66
C GLY A 5 3.02 -7.65 1.68
N ALA A 6 2.85 -8.23 2.86
CA ALA A 6 2.62 -9.65 3.05
C ALA A 6 1.45 -9.89 4.01
N ILE A 7 0.72 -10.98 3.82
CA ILE A 7 -0.37 -11.41 4.71
C ILE A 7 0.22 -12.09 5.96
N GLY A 8 1.34 -12.81 5.80
CA GLY A 8 2.03 -13.49 6.89
C GLY A 8 3.54 -13.28 6.85
N PRO A 9 4.22 -13.32 8.01
CA PRO A 9 5.65 -13.00 8.11
C PRO A 9 6.55 -13.96 7.32
N LEU A 10 6.15 -15.23 7.20
CA LEU A 10 6.90 -16.25 6.45
C LEU A 10 7.13 -15.86 4.98
N GLN A 11 6.26 -15.03 4.40
CA GLN A 11 6.42 -14.59 3.02
C GLN A 11 7.67 -13.72 2.84
N PHE A 12 8.10 -12.98 3.87
CA PHE A 12 9.35 -12.22 3.81
C PHE A 12 10.57 -13.14 3.73
N ASP A 13 10.60 -14.20 4.55
CA ASP A 13 11.69 -15.19 4.55
C ASP A 13 11.79 -15.90 3.20
N VAL A 14 10.65 -16.28 2.61
CA VAL A 14 10.60 -16.91 1.28
C VAL A 14 11.14 -15.96 0.21
N VAL A 15 10.75 -14.69 0.23
CA VAL A 15 11.25 -13.69 -0.73
C VAL A 15 12.76 -13.50 -0.58
N ALA A 16 13.28 -13.38 0.65
CA ALA A 16 14.72 -13.26 0.87
C ALA A 16 15.50 -14.49 0.38
N ALA A 17 14.99 -15.70 0.65
CA ALA A 17 15.61 -16.93 0.19
C ALA A 17 15.64 -17.02 -1.34
N ARG A 18 14.51 -16.72 -2.02
CA ARG A 18 14.43 -16.74 -3.48
C ARG A 18 15.32 -15.69 -4.14
N LEU A 19 15.39 -14.47 -3.59
CA LEU A 19 16.28 -13.43 -4.11
C LEU A 19 17.76 -13.82 -4.00
N ALA A 20 18.14 -14.49 -2.91
CA ALA A 20 19.50 -14.97 -2.73
C ALA A 20 19.84 -16.13 -3.67
N ASP A 21 18.91 -17.07 -3.86
CA ASP A 21 19.14 -18.27 -4.69
C ASP A 21 19.04 -18.00 -6.19
N GLU A 22 17.99 -17.32 -6.65
CA GLU A 22 17.72 -17.09 -8.07
C GLU A 22 18.51 -15.90 -8.65
N TYR A 23 18.81 -14.89 -7.82
CA TYR A 23 19.38 -13.63 -8.28
C TYR A 23 20.70 -13.25 -7.60
N ALA A 24 21.21 -14.06 -6.66
CA ALA A 24 22.37 -13.75 -5.83
C ALA A 24 22.25 -12.40 -5.08
N VAL A 25 21.02 -11.92 -4.84
CA VAL A 25 20.73 -10.65 -4.17
C VAL A 25 20.46 -10.91 -2.69
N ARG A 26 21.22 -10.24 -1.81
CA ARG A 26 20.92 -10.19 -0.38
C ARG A 26 20.06 -8.97 -0.08
N CYS A 27 18.87 -9.19 0.49
CA CYS A 27 17.99 -8.11 0.94
C CYS A 27 17.91 -8.05 2.48
N ARG A 28 17.47 -6.90 2.99
CA ARG A 28 17.09 -6.70 4.38
C ARG A 28 15.73 -6.02 4.39
N PHE A 29 14.86 -6.44 5.31
CA PHE A 29 13.56 -5.82 5.50
C PHE A 29 13.60 -4.96 6.75
N GLU A 30 13.06 -3.74 6.63
CA GLU A 30 12.88 -2.83 7.74
C GLU A 30 11.38 -2.67 8.01
N PRO A 31 10.94 -2.77 9.28
CA PRO A 31 9.54 -2.59 9.60
C PRO A 31 9.13 -1.13 9.36
N LEU A 32 8.01 -0.94 8.68
CA LEU A 32 7.39 0.37 8.50
C LEU A 32 6.23 0.54 9.48
N PRO A 33 5.95 1.77 9.96
CA PRO A 33 4.84 2.07 10.85
C PRO A 33 3.51 2.11 10.08
N ILE A 34 3.19 1.04 9.34
CA ILE A 34 1.99 0.88 8.52
C ILE A 34 1.21 -0.31 9.07
N VAL A 35 -0.07 -0.08 9.38
CA VAL A 35 -0.96 -1.13 9.94
C VAL A 35 -1.83 -1.74 8.84
N THR A 36 -2.27 -0.94 7.86
CA THR A 36 -3.11 -1.48 6.79
C THR A 36 -3.03 -0.67 5.50
N ALA A 37 -3.22 -1.33 4.37
CA ALA A 37 -3.26 -0.72 3.05
C ALA A 37 -4.70 -0.75 2.49
N ARG A 38 -5.12 0.31 1.80
CA ARG A 38 -6.41 0.38 1.13
C ARG A 38 -6.24 0.95 -0.27
N TRP A 39 -6.79 0.29 -1.28
CA TRP A 39 -6.88 0.89 -2.61
C TRP A 39 -7.86 2.05 -2.59
N VAL A 40 -7.51 3.11 -3.30
CA VAL A 40 -8.27 4.35 -3.29
C VAL A 40 -8.87 4.62 -4.66
N GLU A 41 -10.16 4.93 -4.69
CA GLU A 41 -10.88 5.26 -5.90
C GLU A 41 -11.76 6.50 -5.68
N SER A 42 -11.69 7.47 -6.59
CA SER A 42 -12.49 8.69 -6.57
C SER A 42 -12.38 9.41 -7.91
N GLU A 43 -13.10 10.52 -8.06
CA GLU A 43 -12.96 11.42 -9.19
C GLU A 43 -11.55 12.04 -9.25
N PRO A 44 -11.02 12.35 -10.45
CA PRO A 44 -9.65 12.83 -10.63
C PRO A 44 -9.27 14.03 -9.75
N ASP A 45 -10.18 14.99 -9.60
CA ASP A 45 -9.94 16.20 -8.80
C ASP A 45 -9.79 15.90 -7.31
N LEU A 46 -10.60 14.97 -6.79
CA LEU A 46 -10.55 14.54 -5.40
C LEU A 46 -9.29 13.71 -5.13
N LEU A 47 -8.89 12.84 -6.07
CA LEU A 47 -7.63 12.12 -5.98
C LEU A 47 -6.43 13.07 -5.99
N LEU A 48 -6.46 14.14 -6.79
CA LEU A 48 -5.38 15.13 -6.81
C LEU A 48 -5.27 15.87 -5.46
N GLN A 49 -6.39 16.24 -4.85
CA GLN A 49 -6.43 16.81 -3.51
C GLN A 49 -5.94 15.83 -2.44
N LEU A 50 -6.30 14.55 -2.55
CA LEU A 50 -5.82 13.52 -1.65
C LEU A 50 -4.30 13.35 -1.76
N LYS A 51 -3.78 13.31 -3.00
CA LYS A 51 -2.34 13.23 -3.30
C LYS A 51 -1.57 14.39 -2.69
N SER A 52 -2.08 15.62 -2.80
CA SER A 52 -1.38 16.78 -2.24
C SER A 52 -1.37 16.80 -0.70
N ARG A 53 -2.43 16.32 -0.05
CA ARG A 53 -2.55 16.34 1.43
C ARG A 53 -1.92 15.14 2.12
N LEU A 54 -1.94 13.97 1.49
CA LEU A 54 -1.56 12.69 2.09
C LEU A 54 -0.43 11.99 1.33
N ALA A 55 0.39 12.74 0.58
CA ALA A 55 1.51 12.21 -0.21
C ALA A 55 2.39 11.23 0.59
N ALA A 56 2.67 11.51 1.86
CA ALA A 56 3.50 10.67 2.73
C ALA A 56 2.87 9.29 3.06
N TYR A 57 1.57 9.15 2.88
CA TYR A 57 0.81 7.93 3.16
C TYR A 57 0.23 7.31 1.88
N LEU A 58 0.67 7.76 0.71
CA LEU A 58 0.21 7.26 -0.57
C LEU A 58 1.35 6.58 -1.30
N ALA A 59 1.04 5.44 -1.90
CA ALA A 59 1.94 4.68 -2.75
C ALA A 59 1.19 4.20 -3.99
N HIS A 60 1.95 3.75 -4.97
CA HIS A 60 1.41 3.04 -6.12
C HIS A 60 1.70 1.55 -5.95
N ASP A 61 0.71 0.70 -6.24
CA ASP A 61 0.96 -0.73 -6.34
C ASP A 61 1.63 -1.10 -7.67
N HIS A 62 1.85 -2.40 -7.90
CA HIS A 62 2.52 -2.88 -9.10
C HIS A 62 1.72 -2.68 -10.40
N LEU A 63 0.42 -2.33 -10.32
CA LEU A 63 -0.43 -1.99 -11.47
C LEU A 63 -0.54 -0.46 -11.67
N GLY A 64 0.13 0.33 -10.83
CA GLY A 64 0.07 1.78 -10.85
C GLY A 64 -1.14 2.34 -10.10
N ASP A 65 -1.92 1.50 -9.42
CA ASP A 65 -3.09 1.93 -8.67
C ASP A 65 -2.71 2.61 -7.37
N LEU A 66 -3.49 3.63 -6.99
CA LEU A 66 -3.21 4.39 -5.78
C LEU A 66 -3.63 3.61 -4.54
N VAL A 67 -2.70 3.48 -3.61
CA VAL A 67 -2.87 2.79 -2.32
C VAL A 67 -2.60 3.75 -1.19
N TYR A 68 -3.53 3.84 -0.26
CA TYR A 68 -3.38 4.52 1.01
C TYR A 68 -2.80 3.58 2.07
N LEU A 69 -1.67 3.97 2.64
CA LEU A 69 -0.91 3.26 3.65
C LEU A 69 -1.22 3.87 5.03
N ALA A 70 -2.18 3.29 5.73
CA ALA A 70 -2.64 3.81 7.01
C ALA A 70 -1.69 3.38 8.15
N PRO A 71 -1.11 4.33 8.91
CA PRO A 71 -0.27 4.03 10.05
C PRO A 71 -1.04 3.56 11.28
N SER A 72 -2.36 3.82 11.34
CA SER A 72 -3.24 3.31 12.38
C SER A 72 -4.68 3.25 11.90
N ARG A 73 -5.52 2.48 12.60
CA ARG A 73 -6.95 2.38 12.28
C ARG A 73 -7.68 3.71 12.50
N VAL A 74 -7.33 4.46 13.55
CA VAL A 74 -7.90 5.79 13.83
C VAL A 74 -7.56 6.75 12.69
N HIS A 75 -6.31 6.74 12.20
CA HIS A 75 -5.92 7.59 11.09
C HIS A 75 -6.68 7.25 9.79
N LEU A 76 -6.92 5.95 9.53
CA LEU A 76 -7.77 5.52 8.42
C LEU A 76 -9.19 6.08 8.52
N GLU A 77 -9.85 5.94 9.68
CA GLU A 77 -11.23 6.42 9.84
C GLU A 77 -11.33 7.94 9.72
N LEU A 78 -10.43 8.70 10.35
CA LEU A 78 -10.37 10.16 10.19
C LEU A 78 -10.14 10.58 8.74
N THR A 79 -9.35 9.81 7.99
CA THR A 79 -9.09 10.08 6.57
C THR A 79 -10.34 9.85 5.73
N LYS A 80 -11.10 8.78 6.00
CA LYS A 80 -12.39 8.54 5.34
C LYS A 80 -13.40 9.64 5.65
N GLU A 81 -13.52 10.04 6.91
CA GLU A 81 -14.42 11.12 7.35
C GLU A 81 -14.11 12.45 6.66
N ARG A 82 -12.81 12.78 6.52
CA ARG A 82 -12.36 14.02 5.86
C ARG A 82 -12.49 13.99 4.34
N ASN A 83 -12.59 12.81 3.74
CA ASN A 83 -12.64 12.63 2.30
C ASN A 83 -13.83 11.73 1.90
N PRO A 84 -15.08 12.17 2.16
CA PRO A 84 -16.26 11.33 1.97
C PRO A 84 -16.52 10.94 0.50
N GLY A 85 -15.97 11.70 -0.46
CA GLY A 85 -16.03 11.38 -1.89
C GLY A 85 -15.02 10.33 -2.35
N VAL A 86 -14.17 9.83 -1.44
CA VAL A 86 -13.10 8.87 -1.74
C VAL A 86 -13.46 7.50 -1.18
N ARG A 87 -13.46 6.48 -2.05
CA ARG A 87 -13.69 5.09 -1.66
C ARG A 87 -12.37 4.42 -1.27
N PHE A 88 -12.38 3.70 -0.15
CA PHE A 88 -11.22 2.96 0.37
C PHE A 88 -11.53 1.45 0.38
N HIS A 89 -10.95 0.71 -0.55
CA HIS A 89 -11.20 -0.71 -0.76
C HIS A 89 -10.21 -1.57 0.03
N GLN A 90 -10.73 -2.57 0.75
CA GLN A 90 -9.93 -3.55 1.49
C GLN A 90 -9.39 -4.66 0.60
N THR A 91 -10.12 -4.99 -0.46
CA THR A 91 -9.76 -5.99 -1.45
C THR A 91 -9.88 -5.38 -2.83
N ARG A 92 -9.10 -5.90 -3.75
CA ARG A 92 -9.21 -5.58 -5.17
C ARG A 92 -9.13 -6.86 -5.98
N GLU A 93 -9.95 -6.93 -7.02
CA GLU A 93 -9.92 -8.04 -7.95
C GLU A 93 -8.60 -8.03 -8.73
N ARG A 94 -7.90 -9.18 -8.72
CA ARG A 94 -6.75 -9.39 -9.60
C ARG A 94 -7.28 -9.88 -10.94
N VAL A 95 -7.51 -8.95 -11.87
CA VAL A 95 -7.68 -9.35 -13.26
C VAL A 95 -6.29 -9.71 -13.78
N LEU A 96 -5.98 -11.01 -13.83
CA LEU A 96 -4.83 -11.51 -14.60
C LEU A 96 -5.20 -11.34 -16.06
N ALA A 97 -4.65 -10.30 -16.70
CA ALA A 97 -4.65 -10.17 -18.15
C ALA A 97 -3.60 -11.09 -18.77
#